data_AF-A0A7L0URB7-F1
#
_entry.id   AF-A0A7L0URB7-F1
#
_cell.length_a   1.000
_cell.length_b   1.000
_cell.length_c   1.000
_cell.angle_alpha   90.00
_cell.angle_beta   90.00
_cell.angle_gamma   90.00
#
_symmetry.space_group_name_H-M   'P 1'
#
loop_
_entity.id
_entity.type
_entity.pdbx_description
1 polymer ?
#
loop_
_entity_poly.entity_id
_entity_poly.type
_entity_poly.pdbx_seq_one_letter_code
_entity_poly.pdbx_strand_id
1 'polypeptide(L)'
;EKRTSKSYGGQGRNTWWFWPFVFVFANTPETILQPHLASGDCWAFQGSQGHVVIRLPENIWPTAFTIWHISEAVSPSGEVSSAPKEFAVFGVDEATEETLLGTFIYNVHKDIAQTFHVQKKLPRTFRYIKFQVQSNWGNTEYTCVYRVQVHGKLASH
;
A
#
# COMPACT_ATOMS: atom_id res chain seq x y z
N GLU A 1 17.75 -3.94 6.82
CA GLU A 1 16.87 -4.28 5.68
C GLU A 1 16.28 -3.02 5.04
N LYS A 2 15.80 -3.08 3.79
CA LYS A 2 15.12 -1.92 3.17
C LYS A 2 13.74 -1.73 3.79
N ARG A 3 13.40 -0.48 4.16
CA ARG A 3 12.12 -0.12 4.80
C ARG A 3 10.90 -0.27 3.87
N THR A 4 11.11 -0.43 2.57
CA THR A 4 10.05 -0.60 1.57
C THR A 4 10.47 -1.64 0.54
N SER A 5 9.52 -2.49 0.12
CA SER A 5 9.70 -3.47 -0.95
C SER A 5 10.11 -2.81 -2.26
N LYS A 6 10.85 -3.52 -3.11
CA LYS A 6 11.21 -3.03 -4.45
C LYS A 6 9.96 -2.96 -5.34
N SER A 7 9.80 -1.89 -6.11
CA SER A 7 8.75 -1.82 -7.12
C SER A 7 8.91 -2.94 -8.16
N TYR A 8 7.78 -3.48 -8.60
CA TYR A 8 7.66 -4.44 -9.68
C TYR A 8 7.62 -3.71 -11.03
N GLY A 9 8.41 -4.17 -11.99
CA GLY A 9 8.70 -3.44 -13.23
C GLY A 9 9.81 -2.40 -13.03
N GLY A 10 10.55 -2.09 -14.10
CA GLY A 10 11.66 -1.12 -14.05
C GLY A 10 13.07 -1.71 -13.99
N GLN A 11 13.23 -3.04 -13.97
CA GLN A 11 14.52 -3.69 -14.24
C GLN A 11 14.46 -4.51 -15.55
N GLY A 12 15.17 -4.03 -16.57
CA GLY A 12 15.72 -4.90 -17.61
C GLY A 12 14.86 -5.17 -18.87
N ARG A 13 14.36 -4.13 -19.55
CA ARG A 13 14.11 -4.25 -21.00
C ARG A 13 15.18 -3.47 -21.75
N ASN A 14 16.13 -4.20 -22.30
CA ASN A 14 17.10 -3.68 -23.26
C ASN A 14 16.35 -2.91 -24.35
N THR A 15 16.65 -1.62 -24.48
CA THR A 15 16.19 -0.77 -25.57
C THR A 15 16.84 -1.24 -26.88
N TRP A 16 16.18 -2.18 -27.56
CA TRP A 16 16.45 -2.45 -28.97
C TRP A 16 15.49 -1.60 -29.81
N TRP A 17 16.09 -0.76 -30.64
CA TRP A 17 15.45 0.21 -31.52
C TRP A 17 14.53 -0.47 -32.52
N PHE A 18 13.21 -0.25 -32.44
CA PHE A 18 12.27 0.00 -33.56
C PHE A 18 10.82 0.17 -32.99
N TRP A 19 10.18 1.34 -33.26
CA TRP A 19 8.74 1.67 -33.12
C TRP A 19 8.09 1.73 -31.70
N PRO A 20 7.06 2.60 -31.53
CA PRO A 20 7.13 3.79 -30.69
C PRO A 20 7.31 3.46 -29.19
N PHE A 21 8.21 4.21 -28.56
CA PHE A 21 8.67 4.04 -27.19
C PHE A 21 7.55 4.28 -26.17
N VAL A 22 6.83 3.23 -25.79
CA VAL A 22 6.08 3.20 -24.53
C VAL A 22 7.05 2.76 -23.45
N PHE A 23 7.69 3.73 -22.79
CA PHE A 23 8.43 3.46 -21.57
C PHE A 23 7.42 3.12 -20.46
N VAL A 24 7.25 1.84 -20.17
CA VAL A 24 6.47 1.40 -19.00
C VAL A 24 7.34 1.61 -17.77
N PHE A 25 7.24 2.80 -17.18
CA PHE A 25 7.85 3.07 -15.88
C PHE A 25 7.02 2.40 -14.78
N ALA A 26 7.69 1.72 -13.87
CA ALA A 26 7.03 1.25 -12.66
C ALA A 26 6.77 2.44 -11.74
N ASN A 27 5.55 2.51 -11.22
CA ASN A 27 5.18 3.50 -10.21
C ASN A 27 6.03 3.31 -8.96
N THR A 28 6.38 4.43 -8.34
CA THR A 28 7.16 4.44 -7.11
C THR A 28 6.23 4.28 -5.90
N PRO A 29 6.75 3.86 -4.72
CA PRO A 29 5.93 3.72 -3.51
C PRO A 29 5.19 5.00 -3.09
N GLU A 30 5.69 6.18 -3.45
CA GLU A 30 5.06 7.48 -3.17
C GLU A 30 3.67 7.62 -3.81
N THR A 31 3.39 6.85 -4.87
CA THR A 31 2.09 6.82 -5.56
C THR A 31 0.94 6.54 -4.58
N ILE A 32 1.16 5.68 -3.57
CA ILE A 32 0.11 5.31 -2.61
C ILE A 32 -0.38 6.47 -1.73
N LEU A 33 0.36 7.57 -1.69
CA LEU A 33 0.02 8.77 -0.91
C LEU A 33 -0.75 9.80 -1.76
N GLN A 34 -0.73 9.65 -3.08
CA GLN A 34 -1.40 10.56 -4.00
C GLN A 34 -2.92 10.29 -4.03
N PRO A 35 -3.74 11.31 -4.33
CA PRO A 35 -5.20 11.15 -4.36
C PRO A 35 -5.72 10.50 -5.66
N HIS A 36 -4.87 10.28 -6.65
CA HIS A 36 -5.27 9.79 -7.97
C HIS A 36 -5.58 8.28 -7.94
N LEU A 37 -6.60 7.87 -8.69
CA LEU A 37 -7.14 6.49 -8.69
C LEU A 37 -7.53 6.03 -10.11
N ALA A 38 -6.78 6.42 -11.14
CA ALA A 38 -7.01 5.87 -12.48
C ALA A 38 -6.30 4.52 -12.65
N SER A 39 -6.83 3.69 -13.54
CA SER A 39 -6.32 2.34 -13.77
C SER A 39 -4.85 2.35 -14.17
N GLY A 40 -4.02 1.68 -13.39
CA GLY A 40 -2.57 1.66 -13.57
C GLY A 40 -1.79 2.61 -12.65
N ASP A 41 -2.44 3.54 -11.94
CA ASP A 41 -1.79 4.45 -10.99
C ASP A 41 -1.67 3.84 -9.59
N CYS A 42 -1.13 2.63 -9.53
CA CYS A 42 -0.87 1.91 -8.29
C CYS A 42 0.60 1.56 -8.15
N TRP A 43 1.08 1.51 -6.91
CA TRP A 43 2.40 0.97 -6.62
C TRP A 43 2.34 -0.55 -6.64
N ALA A 44 3.09 -1.17 -7.55
CA ALA A 44 3.20 -2.63 -7.66
C ALA A 44 4.48 -3.13 -6.98
N PHE A 45 4.40 -4.26 -6.28
CA PHE A 45 5.56 -5.02 -5.81
C PHE A 45 5.43 -6.50 -6.20
N GLN A 46 6.56 -7.20 -6.31
CA GLN A 46 6.59 -8.58 -6.80
C GLN A 46 5.95 -9.55 -5.81
N GLY A 47 5.13 -10.47 -6.32
CA GLY A 47 4.43 -11.49 -5.55
C GLY A 47 3.27 -10.94 -4.71
N SER A 48 2.89 -11.70 -3.68
CA SER A 48 1.74 -11.41 -2.81
C SER A 48 2.09 -10.83 -1.44
N GLN A 49 3.38 -10.71 -1.14
CA GLN A 49 3.89 -10.23 0.15
C GLN A 49 4.84 -9.05 -0.05
N GLY A 50 4.64 -7.99 0.71
CA GLY A 50 5.46 -6.78 0.62
C GLY A 50 5.09 -5.77 1.67
N HIS A 51 5.92 -4.73 1.82
CA HIS A 51 5.71 -3.72 2.85
C HIS A 51 6.19 -2.35 2.39
N VAL A 52 5.61 -1.31 2.99
CA VAL A 52 6.00 0.08 2.85
C VAL A 52 5.93 0.76 4.20
N VAL A 53 6.95 1.57 4.52
CA VAL A 53 6.96 2.42 5.71
C VAL A 53 6.67 3.85 5.31
N ILE A 54 5.57 4.39 5.82
CA ILE A 54 5.10 5.76 5.58
C ILE A 54 5.55 6.62 6.77
N ARG A 55 6.27 7.70 6.48
CA ARG A 55 6.59 8.74 7.47
C ARG A 55 5.48 9.78 7.46
N LEU A 56 4.81 9.94 8.60
CA LEU A 56 3.80 10.97 8.82
C LEU A 56 4.45 12.34 9.08
N PRO A 57 3.74 13.44 8.78
CA PRO A 57 4.21 14.78 9.10
C PRO A 57 4.51 14.94 10.60
N GLU A 58 3.59 14.46 11.44
CA GLU A 58 3.62 14.58 12.90
C GLU A 58 3.41 13.24 13.61
N ASN A 59 3.73 13.21 14.92
CA ASN A 59 3.37 12.09 15.79
C ASN A 59 1.85 12.08 16.03
N ILE A 60 1.23 10.91 15.82
CA ILE A 60 -0.21 10.74 16.03
C ILE A 60 -0.51 9.57 16.96
N TRP A 61 -1.71 9.56 17.51
CA TRP A 61 -2.42 8.37 17.97
C TRP A 61 -3.24 7.82 16.80
N PRO A 62 -2.76 6.78 16.06
CA PRO A 62 -3.51 6.19 14.97
C PRO A 62 -4.88 5.71 15.43
N THR A 63 -5.92 6.01 14.67
CA THR A 63 -7.30 5.60 14.95
C THR A 63 -7.85 4.67 13.89
N ALA A 64 -7.46 4.89 12.62
CA ALA A 64 -7.91 4.08 11.50
C ALA A 64 -6.98 4.19 10.30
N PHE A 65 -7.13 3.26 9.36
CA PHE A 65 -6.45 3.26 8.07
C PHE A 65 -7.49 3.08 6.96
N THR A 66 -7.37 3.81 5.86
CA THR A 66 -8.21 3.59 4.68
C THR A 66 -7.37 3.09 3.53
N ILE A 67 -7.76 1.95 2.98
CA ILE A 67 -7.14 1.34 1.80
C ILE A 67 -8.07 1.54 0.63
N TRP A 68 -7.50 1.99 -0.49
CA TRP A 68 -8.23 2.12 -1.74
C TRP A 68 -7.72 1.15 -2.79
N HIS A 69 -8.63 0.68 -3.63
CA HIS A 69 -8.33 -0.05 -4.86
C HIS A 69 -9.40 0.25 -5.92
N ILE A 70 -9.08 0.15 -7.21
CA ILE A 70 -10.08 0.26 -8.27
C ILE A 70 -11.12 -0.87 -8.20
N SER A 71 -12.30 -0.66 -8.80
CA SER A 71 -13.31 -1.70 -9.00
C SER A 71 -13.06 -2.49 -10.29
N GLU A 72 -13.68 -3.67 -10.39
CA GLU A 72 -13.66 -4.49 -11.61
C GLU A 72 -14.17 -3.71 -12.84
N ALA A 73 -15.19 -2.87 -12.66
CA ALA A 73 -15.83 -2.11 -13.74
C ALA A 73 -14.90 -1.11 -14.46
N VAL A 74 -13.83 -0.66 -13.81
CA VAL A 74 -12.84 0.27 -14.41
C VAL A 74 -11.50 -0.41 -14.68
N SER A 75 -11.35 -1.70 -14.33
CA SER A 75 -10.16 -2.47 -14.60
C SER A 75 -10.08 -2.82 -16.10
N PRO A 76 -8.98 -2.51 -16.81
CA PRO A 76 -8.84 -2.86 -18.23
C PRO A 76 -8.91 -4.38 -18.50
N SER A 77 -8.50 -5.21 -17.53
CA SER A 77 -8.59 -6.67 -17.62
C SER A 77 -9.91 -7.22 -17.06
N GLY A 78 -10.76 -6.37 -16.47
CA GLY A 78 -11.95 -6.80 -15.74
C GLY A 78 -11.66 -7.50 -14.41
N GLU A 79 -10.40 -7.58 -13.99
CA GLU A 79 -9.99 -8.27 -12.76
C GLU A 79 -9.38 -7.32 -11.73
N VAL A 80 -9.54 -7.67 -10.45
CA VAL A 80 -8.93 -7.01 -9.28
C VAL A 80 -8.12 -8.00 -8.43
N SER A 81 -7.66 -9.09 -9.04
CA SER A 81 -6.87 -10.17 -8.41
C SER A 81 -5.54 -9.69 -7.82
N SER A 82 -5.01 -8.55 -8.27
CA SER A 82 -3.79 -7.92 -7.77
C SER A 82 -4.01 -7.05 -6.53
N ALA A 83 -5.25 -6.85 -6.08
CA ALA A 83 -5.53 -6.08 -4.87
C ALA A 83 -4.93 -6.75 -3.63
N PRO A 84 -4.45 -5.98 -2.62
CA PRO A 84 -4.09 -6.55 -1.34
C PRO A 84 -5.31 -7.23 -0.71
N LYS A 85 -5.09 -8.37 -0.05
CA LYS A 85 -6.13 -9.13 0.66
C LYS A 85 -5.90 -9.05 2.16
N GLU A 86 -5.05 -9.92 2.71
CA GLU A 86 -4.69 -9.85 4.12
C GLU A 86 -3.52 -8.89 4.29
N PHE A 87 -3.62 -8.00 5.28
CA PHE A 87 -2.55 -7.07 5.60
C PHE A 87 -2.51 -6.77 7.10
N ALA A 88 -1.33 -6.36 7.56
CA ALA A 88 -1.09 -5.91 8.91
C ALA A 88 -0.55 -4.48 8.90
N VAL A 89 -0.89 -3.71 9.93
CA VAL A 89 -0.38 -2.35 10.10
C VAL A 89 0.37 -2.25 11.42
N PHE A 90 1.57 -1.69 11.38
CA PHE A 90 2.43 -1.50 12.54
C PHE A 90 2.78 -0.03 12.72
N GLY A 91 2.86 0.40 13.98
CA GLY A 91 3.54 1.63 14.35
C GLY A 91 5.02 1.33 14.54
N VAL A 92 5.88 2.13 13.93
CA VAL A 92 7.34 1.98 14.04
C VAL A 92 7.88 3.19 14.80
N ASP A 93 8.71 2.94 15.81
CA ASP A 93 9.38 3.99 16.56
C ASP A 93 10.76 4.35 15.96
N GLU A 94 11.45 5.31 16.59
CA GLU A 94 12.80 5.72 16.17
C GLU A 94 13.84 4.62 16.38
N ALA A 95 13.65 3.75 17.38
CA ALA A 95 14.48 2.59 17.66
C ALA A 95 14.18 1.39 16.74
N THR A 96 13.28 1.56 15.76
CA THR A 96 12.82 0.53 14.81
C THR A 96 12.04 -0.63 15.43
N GLU A 97 11.49 -0.46 16.63
CA GLU A 97 10.55 -1.41 17.22
C GLU A 97 9.18 -1.29 16.55
N GLU A 98 8.60 -2.44 16.19
CA GLU A 98 7.30 -2.52 15.55
C GLU A 98 6.21 -2.88 16.58
N THR A 99 5.16 -2.06 16.63
CA THR A 99 3.95 -2.32 17.44
C THR A 99 2.78 -2.63 16.53
N LEU A 100 2.21 -3.85 16.63
CA LEU A 100 1.05 -4.24 15.83
C LEU A 100 -0.19 -3.40 16.20
N LEU A 101 -0.71 -2.64 15.23
CA LEU A 101 -1.90 -1.81 15.37
C LEU A 101 -3.18 -2.57 14.95
N GLY A 102 -3.05 -3.55 14.05
CA GLY A 102 -4.12 -4.46 13.67
C GLY A 102 -3.79 -5.33 12.45
N THR A 103 -4.59 -6.37 12.26
CA THR A 103 -4.61 -7.23 11.07
C THR A 103 -5.98 -7.19 10.44
N PHE A 104 -6.03 -7.08 9.12
CA PHE A 104 -7.24 -6.74 8.38
C PHE A 104 -7.32 -7.50 7.05
N ILE A 105 -8.52 -7.55 6.49
CA ILE A 105 -8.79 -8.14 5.18
C ILE A 105 -9.50 -7.09 4.32
N TYR A 106 -8.87 -6.67 3.23
CA TYR A 106 -9.50 -5.86 2.20
C TYR A 106 -10.36 -6.74 1.29
N ASN A 107 -11.62 -6.36 1.08
CA ASN A 107 -12.57 -7.16 0.31
C ASN A 107 -12.92 -6.51 -1.04
N VAL A 108 -12.44 -7.07 -2.14
CA VAL A 108 -12.68 -6.55 -3.49
C VAL A 108 -14.15 -6.47 -3.92
N HIS A 109 -15.05 -7.20 -3.24
CA HIS A 109 -16.49 -7.18 -3.52
C HIS A 109 -17.28 -6.14 -2.72
N LYS A 110 -16.59 -5.30 -1.92
CA LYS A 110 -17.18 -4.18 -1.17
C LYS A 110 -16.78 -2.85 -1.81
N ASP A 111 -17.00 -1.75 -1.09
CA ASP A 111 -16.57 -0.42 -1.50
C ASP A 111 -15.08 -0.38 -1.86
N ILE A 112 -14.75 0.44 -2.86
CA ILE A 112 -13.38 0.67 -3.32
C ILE A 112 -12.49 1.33 -2.25
N ALA A 113 -13.10 1.95 -1.24
CA ALA A 113 -12.44 2.59 -0.11
C ALA A 113 -12.90 1.92 1.19
N GLN A 114 -12.00 1.20 1.85
CA GLN A 114 -12.33 0.47 3.09
C GLN A 114 -11.53 1.01 4.25
N THR A 115 -12.24 1.38 5.32
CA THR A 115 -11.65 1.94 6.54
C THR A 115 -11.61 0.89 7.64
N PHE A 116 -10.44 0.75 8.25
CA PHE A 116 -10.11 -0.26 9.24
C PHE A 116 -9.67 0.42 10.53
N HIS A 117 -10.39 0.16 11.62
CA HIS A 117 -10.10 0.75 12.92
C HIS A 117 -9.01 -0.02 13.65
N VAL A 118 -8.13 0.72 14.33
CA VAL A 118 -7.10 0.15 15.20
C VAL A 118 -7.75 -0.74 16.26
N GLN A 119 -7.24 -1.96 16.45
CA GLN A 119 -7.89 -2.97 17.29
C GLN A 119 -7.44 -2.93 18.76
N LYS A 120 -6.32 -2.26 19.04
CA LYS A 120 -5.68 -2.28 20.36
C LYS A 120 -5.53 -0.87 20.92
N LYS A 121 -5.64 -0.76 22.26
CA LYS A 121 -5.21 0.46 22.95
C LYS A 121 -3.70 0.62 22.74
N LEU A 122 -3.32 1.77 22.22
CA LEU A 122 -1.93 2.03 21.87
C LEU A 122 -1.16 2.50 23.11
N PRO A 123 0.07 2.03 23.33
CA PRO A 123 0.89 2.45 24.46
C PRO A 123 1.55 3.81 24.22
N ARG A 124 1.66 4.24 22.96
CA ARG A 124 2.39 5.45 22.52
C ARG A 124 1.87 5.96 21.18
N THR A 125 2.36 7.15 20.80
CA THR A 125 2.17 7.75 19.48
C THR A 125 3.18 7.23 18.48
N PHE A 126 2.87 7.35 17.18
CA PHE A 126 3.75 6.90 16.10
C PHE A 126 3.88 7.98 15.03
N ARG A 127 5.10 8.14 14.51
CA ARG A 127 5.39 8.94 13.30
C ARG A 127 5.56 8.07 12.07
N TYR A 128 5.98 6.82 12.22
CA TYR A 128 6.17 5.89 11.11
C TYR A 128 5.11 4.80 11.18
N ILE A 129 4.46 4.53 10.05
CA ILE A 129 3.46 3.49 9.91
C ILE A 129 3.93 2.52 8.84
N LYS A 130 4.10 1.25 9.21
CA LYS A 130 4.39 0.17 8.28
C LYS A 130 3.10 -0.49 7.86
N PHE A 131 2.81 -0.42 6.56
CA PHE A 131 1.75 -1.18 5.92
C PHE A 131 2.37 -2.43 5.30
N GLN A 132 1.95 -3.61 5.76
CA GLN A 132 2.51 -4.89 5.35
C GLN A 132 1.43 -5.78 4.77
N VAL A 133 1.52 -6.07 3.47
CA VAL A 133 0.64 -7.00 2.78
C VAL A 133 1.14 -8.43 2.99
N GLN A 134 0.23 -9.32 3.33
CA GLN A 134 0.46 -10.74 3.61
C GLN A 134 -0.04 -11.64 2.47
N SER A 135 -1.09 -11.22 1.77
CA SER A 135 -1.62 -11.92 0.60
C SER A 135 -2.34 -10.95 -0.35
N ASN A 136 -2.63 -11.41 -1.57
CA ASN A 136 -3.47 -10.71 -2.55
C ASN A 136 -4.66 -11.59 -2.97
N TRP A 137 -5.47 -11.12 -3.91
CA TRP A 137 -6.66 -11.80 -4.40
C TRP A 137 -6.41 -12.83 -5.52
N GLY A 138 -5.17 -13.30 -5.70
CA GLY A 138 -4.84 -14.43 -6.58
C GLY A 138 -3.92 -14.10 -7.75
N ASN A 139 -3.48 -12.84 -7.91
CA ASN A 139 -2.46 -12.52 -8.91
C ASN A 139 -1.11 -13.16 -8.52
N THR A 140 -0.54 -13.96 -9.42
CA THR A 140 0.68 -14.75 -9.14
C THR A 140 1.97 -13.95 -9.33
N GLU A 141 1.92 -12.81 -10.02
CA GLU A 141 3.10 -12.05 -10.41
C GLU A 141 3.39 -10.86 -9.48
N TYR A 142 2.34 -10.13 -9.09
CA TYR A 142 2.47 -8.89 -8.32
C TYR A 142 1.23 -8.57 -7.50
N THR A 143 1.38 -7.59 -6.61
CA THR A 143 0.29 -6.94 -5.88
C THR A 143 0.34 -5.45 -6.12
N CYS A 144 -0.81 -4.81 -6.34
CA CYS A 144 -0.90 -3.38 -6.61
C CYS A 144 -1.68 -2.65 -5.51
N VAL A 145 -1.06 -1.63 -4.93
CA VAL A 145 -1.65 -0.78 -3.90
C VAL A 145 -1.90 0.59 -4.48
N TYR A 146 -3.17 1.02 -4.54
CA TYR A 146 -3.56 2.31 -5.12
C TYR A 146 -3.37 3.45 -4.13
N ARG A 147 -3.97 3.35 -2.93
CA ARG A 147 -3.86 4.42 -1.93
C ARG A 147 -3.95 3.89 -0.51
N VAL A 148 -3.13 4.47 0.37
CA VAL A 148 -3.16 4.24 1.81
C VAL A 148 -3.32 5.57 2.52
N GLN A 149 -4.36 5.69 3.36
CA GLN A 149 -4.57 6.84 4.23
C GLN A 149 -4.42 6.41 5.68
N VAL A 150 -3.77 7.26 6.47
CA VAL A 150 -3.61 7.08 7.91
C VAL A 150 -4.39 8.16 8.62
N HIS A 151 -5.25 7.75 9.54
CA HIS A 151 -6.07 8.65 10.36
C HIS A 151 -5.63 8.56 11.82
N GLY A 152 -5.65 9.68 12.52
CA GLY A 152 -5.37 9.71 13.95
C GLY A 152 -5.49 11.10 14.56
N LYS A 153 -5.35 11.15 15.88
CA LYS A 153 -5.29 12.40 16.64
C LYS A 153 -3.84 12.82 16.78
N LEU A 154 -3.53 14.10 16.59
CA LEU A 154 -2.19 14.62 16.88
C LEU A 154 -1.85 14.36 18.36
N ALA A 155 -0.59 14.01 18.62
CA ALA A 155 -0.05 14.15 19.97
C ALA A 155 -0.14 15.64 20.32
N SER A 156 -0.97 16.00 21.30
CA SER A 156 -1.01 17.39 21.78
C SER A 156 0.39 17.82 22.20
N HIS A 157 0.82 18.99 21.73
CA HIS A 157 2.06 19.65 22.17
C HIS A 157 2.03 19.91 23.69
#